data_AF-A0A813G533-F1
#
_entry.id   AF-A0A813G533-F1
#
_cell.length_a   1.000
_cell.length_b   1.000
_cell.length_c   1.000
_cell.angle_alpha   90.00
_cell.angle_beta   90.00
_cell.angle_gamma   90.00
#
_symmetry.space_group_name_H-M   'P 1'
#
loop_
_entity.id
_entity.type
_entity.pdbx_description
1 polymer ?
#
loop_
_entity_poly.entity_id
_entity_poly.type
_entity_poly.pdbx_seq_one_letter_code
_entity_poly.pdbx_strand_id
1 'polypeptide(L)'
;VLLFEMLTGKPPFAAANQVKAMNRIMTVDLKVPDTVSPSGTALMHKLLVREPPSRIALKDAVRHPWVRECMPEKDLDSSPQAFSPVKSPLAGTAAAPLRAPPAAAPAKVACRPELAHLPSPGNSLGNCNQVSVDVAQKGVVVDSADAEAPAS
;
A
#
# COMPACT_ATOMS: atom_id res chain seq x y z
N VAL A 1 -2.76 1.11 2.90
CA VAL A 1 -1.87 2.18 2.37
C VAL A 1 -2.68 3.32 1.75
N LEU A 2 -3.72 3.03 0.95
CA LEU A 2 -4.56 4.05 0.29
C LEU A 2 -5.14 5.10 1.24
N LEU A 3 -5.63 4.69 2.43
CA LEU A 3 -6.15 5.64 3.42
C LEU A 3 -5.16 6.76 3.75
N PHE A 4 -3.89 6.41 3.96
CA PHE A 4 -2.86 7.40 4.27
C PHE A 4 -2.69 8.40 3.13
N GLU A 5 -2.66 7.90 1.88
CA GLU A 5 -2.49 8.73 0.69
C GLU A 5 -3.69 9.65 0.45
N MET A 6 -4.92 9.18 0.70
CA MET A 6 -6.10 10.02 0.60
C MET A 6 -6.12 11.15 1.64
N LEU A 7 -5.62 10.90 2.85
CA LEU A 7 -5.60 11.90 3.93
C LEU A 7 -4.43 12.88 3.85
N THR A 8 -3.29 12.45 3.30
CA THR A 8 -2.05 13.25 3.30
C THR A 8 -1.61 13.71 1.91
N GLY A 9 -2.20 13.15 0.85
CA GLY A 9 -1.81 13.37 -0.54
C GLY A 9 -0.46 12.77 -0.94
N LYS A 10 0.20 12.01 -0.04
CA LYS A 10 1.53 11.45 -0.27
C LYS A 10 1.58 9.98 0.15
N PRO A 11 2.40 9.14 -0.50
CA PRO A 11 2.55 7.75 -0.09
C PRO A 11 3.34 7.64 1.24
N PRO A 12 2.98 6.71 2.14
CA PRO A 12 3.53 6.63 3.51
C PRO A 12 5.04 6.34 3.57
N PHE A 13 5.56 5.61 2.57
CA PHE A 13 6.95 5.14 2.53
C PHE A 13 7.76 5.75 1.39
N ALA A 14 7.32 6.88 0.82
CA ALA A 14 8.12 7.61 -0.16
C ALA A 14 9.51 7.95 0.41
N ALA A 15 10.53 7.74 -0.40
CA ALA A 15 11.91 8.09 -0.07
C ALA A 15 12.67 8.46 -1.35
N ALA A 16 13.85 9.06 -1.18
CA ALA A 16 14.70 9.48 -2.30
C ALA A 16 15.18 8.34 -3.20
N ASN A 17 15.21 7.10 -2.69
CA ASN A 17 15.58 5.92 -3.47
C ASN A 17 14.74 4.70 -3.05
N GLN A 18 14.66 3.72 -3.94
CA GLN A 18 13.84 2.51 -3.73
C GLN A 18 14.32 1.70 -2.52
N VAL A 19 15.63 1.60 -2.27
CA VAL A 19 16.19 0.86 -1.13
C VAL A 19 15.70 1.46 0.20
N LYS A 20 15.73 2.79 0.35
CA LYS A 20 15.20 3.49 1.53
C LYS A 20 13.69 3.30 1.65
N ALA A 21 12.95 3.37 0.55
CA ALA A 21 11.50 3.14 0.58
C ALA A 21 11.17 1.71 1.05
N MET A 22 11.87 0.71 0.53
CA MET A 22 11.73 -0.70 0.94
C MET A 22 12.09 -0.90 2.41
N ASN A 23 13.19 -0.29 2.88
CA ASN A 23 13.55 -0.33 4.30
C ASN A 23 12.43 0.25 5.18
N ARG A 24 11.85 1.40 4.81
CA ARG A 24 10.74 2.01 5.56
C ARG A 24 9.47 1.13 5.56
N ILE A 25 9.20 0.42 4.46
CA ILE A 25 8.12 -0.59 4.40
C ILE A 25 8.41 -1.73 5.37
N MET A 26 9.64 -2.26 5.36
CA MET A 26 10.03 -3.38 6.23
C MET A 26 10.01 -3.00 7.71
N THR A 27 10.47 -1.80 8.07
CA THR A 27 10.50 -1.33 9.46
C THR A 27 9.22 -0.65 9.91
N VAL A 28 8.27 -0.41 9.00
CA VAL A 28 7.04 0.33 9.26
C VAL A 28 7.33 1.72 9.85
N ASP A 29 8.29 2.42 9.24
CA ASP A 29 8.62 3.80 9.61
C ASP A 29 7.56 4.77 9.04
N LEU A 30 6.44 4.86 9.74
CA LEU A 30 5.29 5.71 9.39
C LEU A 30 5.43 7.09 10.04
N LYS A 31 5.43 8.13 9.21
CA LYS A 31 5.42 9.53 9.64
C LYS A 31 4.10 10.15 9.25
N VAL A 32 3.22 10.32 10.23
CA VAL A 32 1.91 10.95 10.05
C VAL A 32 2.05 12.43 10.39
N PRO A 33 1.61 13.35 9.50
CA PRO A 33 1.63 14.78 9.78
C PRO A 33 0.52 15.18 10.77
N ASP A 34 0.72 16.28 11.49
CA ASP A 34 -0.22 16.81 12.50
C ASP A 34 -1.54 17.32 11.90
N THR A 35 -1.64 17.39 10.58
CA THR A 35 -2.88 17.73 9.87
C THR A 35 -3.95 16.64 9.95
N VAL A 36 -3.56 15.41 10.29
CA VAL A 36 -4.50 14.28 10.42
C VAL A 36 -5.01 14.21 11.85
N SER A 37 -6.33 13.98 12.01
CA SER A 37 -6.92 13.85 13.34
C SER A 37 -6.31 12.70 14.13
N PRO A 38 -6.20 12.81 15.48
CA PRO A 38 -5.63 11.74 16.32
C PRO A 38 -6.32 10.39 16.13
N SER A 39 -7.65 10.41 15.95
CA SER A 39 -8.48 9.22 15.67
C SER A 39 -8.09 8.56 14.33
N GLY A 40 -7.83 9.36 13.29
CA GLY A 40 -7.37 8.85 11.98
C GLY A 40 -5.97 8.27 12.04
N THR A 41 -5.07 8.92 12.77
CA THR A 41 -3.71 8.43 13.03
C THR A 41 -3.73 7.07 13.71
N ALA A 42 -4.55 6.89 14.75
CA ALA A 42 -4.71 5.62 15.45
C ALA A 42 -5.17 4.48 14.51
N LEU A 43 -6.12 4.75 13.61
CA LEU A 43 -6.57 3.77 12.61
C LEU A 43 -5.45 3.39 11.64
N MET A 44 -4.68 4.38 11.15
CA MET A 44 -3.57 4.13 10.23
C MET A 44 -2.49 3.24 10.86
N HIS A 45 -2.13 3.48 12.12
CA HIS A 45 -1.17 2.64 12.84
C HIS A 45 -1.66 1.20 13.03
N LYS A 46 -2.96 0.97 13.20
CA LYS A 46 -3.53 -0.39 13.29
C LYS A 46 -3.64 -1.12 11.96
N LEU A 47 -3.75 -0.38 10.85
CA LEU A 47 -3.82 -0.95 9.49
C LEU A 47 -2.44 -1.25 8.90
N LEU A 48 -1.47 -0.37 9.15
CA LEU A 48 -0.13 -0.45 8.60
C LEU A 48 0.83 -1.03 9.63
N VAL A 49 0.62 -2.31 9.99
CA VAL A 49 1.49 -3.05 10.91
C VAL A 49 2.30 -4.10 10.15
N ARG A 50 3.53 -4.36 10.62
CA ARG A 50 4.45 -5.35 10.05
C ARG A 50 3.87 -6.75 10.10
N GLU A 51 3.40 -7.13 11.28
CA GLU A 51 2.98 -8.49 11.58
C GLU A 51 1.49 -8.67 11.19
N PRO A 52 1.16 -9.52 10.19
CA PRO A 52 -0.21 -9.70 9.73
C PRO A 52 -1.26 -10.01 10.81
N PRO A 53 -1.03 -10.89 11.80
CA PRO A 53 -2.03 -11.17 12.84
C PRO A 53 -2.27 -10.00 13.80
N SER A 54 -1.33 -9.05 13.91
CA SER A 54 -1.52 -7.84 14.70
C SER A 54 -2.29 -6.74 13.95
N ARG A 55 -2.48 -6.91 12.63
CA ARG A 55 -3.24 -5.98 11.80
C ARG A 55 -4.72 -6.08 12.14
N ILE A 56 -5.36 -4.92 12.30
CA ILE A 56 -6.81 -4.87 12.55
C ILE A 56 -7.59 -5.59 11.44
N ALA A 57 -8.55 -6.42 11.83
CA ALA A 57 -9.46 -7.06 10.89
C ALA A 57 -10.37 -6.00 10.23
N LEU A 58 -10.73 -6.21 8.96
CA LEU A 58 -11.57 -5.25 8.24
C LEU A 58 -12.88 -4.96 8.97
N LYS A 59 -13.52 -5.99 9.54
CA LYS A 59 -14.76 -5.87 10.33
C LYS A 59 -14.64 -4.91 11.51
N ASP A 60 -13.45 -4.77 12.09
CA ASP A 60 -13.20 -3.89 13.24
C ASP A 60 -12.74 -2.51 12.77
N ALA A 61 -12.05 -2.43 11.63
CA ALA A 61 -11.66 -1.18 11.01
C ALA A 61 -12.88 -0.32 10.64
N VAL A 62 -13.96 -0.92 10.10
CA VAL A 62 -15.20 -0.17 9.78
C VAL A 62 -15.91 0.37 11.03
N ARG A 63 -15.70 -0.27 12.18
CA ARG A 63 -16.29 0.17 13.48
C ARG A 63 -15.41 1.18 14.20
N HIS A 64 -14.23 1.51 13.67
CA HIS A 64 -13.30 2.44 14.30
C HIS A 64 -13.94 3.82 14.47
N PRO A 65 -13.73 4.53 15.59
CA PRO A 65 -14.30 5.86 15.84
C PRO A 65 -14.13 6.82 14.66
N TRP A 66 -12.92 6.89 14.10
CA TRP A 66 -12.64 7.69 12.90
C TRP A 66 -13.58 7.43 11.71
N VAL A 67 -13.87 6.16 11.39
CA VAL A 67 -14.77 5.84 10.27
C VAL A 67 -16.19 6.29 10.57
N ARG A 68 -16.63 6.13 11.81
CA ARG A 68 -17.96 6.58 12.25
C ARG A 68 -18.11 8.09 12.28
N GLU A 69 -17.04 8.82 12.59
CA GLU A 69 -16.98 10.28 12.52
C GLU A 69 -17.04 10.77 11.07
N CYS A 70 -16.35 10.08 10.14
CA CYS A 70 -16.35 10.42 8.72
C CYS A 70 -17.64 10.05 7.98
N MET A 71 -18.46 9.16 8.54
CA MET A 71 -19.72 8.71 7.95
C MET A 71 -20.91 9.04 8.87
N PRO A 72 -21.31 10.32 8.97
CA PRO A 72 -22.54 10.67 9.68
C PRO A 72 -23.74 10.11 8.91
N GLU A 73 -24.37 9.07 9.44
CA GLU A 73 -25.68 8.57 8.97
C GLU A 73 -26.78 9.60 9.26
N LYS A 74 -26.82 10.72 8.55
CA LYS A 74 -27.88 11.72 8.74
C LYS A 74 -28.60 12.19 7.49
N ASP A 75 -28.26 11.67 6.29
CA ASP A 75 -28.99 12.05 5.06
C ASP A 75 -29.77 10.89 4.40
N LEU A 76 -29.91 9.72 5.06
CA LEU A 76 -30.71 8.61 4.52
C LEU A 76 -32.20 8.63 4.93
N ASP A 77 -32.67 9.66 5.66
CA ASP A 77 -34.09 9.89 5.95
C ASP A 77 -34.72 10.95 5.00
N SER A 78 -34.24 11.05 3.77
CA SER A 78 -34.86 11.91 2.75
C SER A 78 -34.85 11.22 1.38
N SER A 79 -35.41 10.02 1.32
CA SER A 79 -36.16 9.46 0.17
C SER A 79 -36.01 7.93 0.16
N PRO A 80 -37.09 7.15 0.32
CA PRO A 80 -37.05 5.71 0.09
C PRO A 80 -36.96 5.43 -1.41
N GLN A 81 -35.75 5.44 -1.97
CA GLN A 81 -35.52 4.82 -3.28
C GLN A 81 -35.26 3.34 -3.04
N ALA A 82 -36.36 2.58 -3.07
CA ALA A 82 -36.33 1.14 -3.23
C ALA A 82 -35.48 0.80 -4.45
N PHE A 83 -34.35 0.12 -4.24
CA PHE A 83 -33.72 -0.65 -5.31
C PHE A 83 -34.74 -1.71 -5.74
N SER A 84 -35.51 -1.40 -6.78
CA SER A 84 -36.51 -2.30 -7.32
C SER A 84 -35.82 -3.58 -7.79
N PRO A 85 -36.26 -4.77 -7.35
CA PRO A 85 -35.78 -6.03 -7.90
C PRO A 85 -36.07 -6.05 -9.41
N VAL A 86 -35.02 -6.16 -10.24
CA VAL A 86 -35.23 -6.48 -11.65
C VAL A 86 -35.88 -7.86 -11.71
N LYS A 87 -37.16 -7.89 -12.09
CA LYS A 87 -37.87 -9.13 -12.38
C LYS A 87 -37.38 -9.60 -13.75
N SER A 88 -36.36 -10.45 -13.79
CA SER A 88 -36.01 -11.20 -15.00
C SER A 88 -37.00 -12.36 -15.16
N PRO A 89 -37.80 -12.45 -16.25
CA PRO A 89 -38.59 -13.62 -16.53
C PRO A 89 -37.67 -14.70 -17.11
N LEU A 90 -37.40 -15.73 -16.34
CA LEU A 90 -36.83 -16.99 -16.83
C LEU A 90 -37.96 -17.79 -17.50
N ALA A 91 -38.13 -17.59 -18.82
CA ALA A 91 -38.94 -18.46 -19.66
C ALA A 91 -37.98 -19.33 -20.50
N GLY A 92 -38.01 -20.63 -20.25
CA GLY A 92 -37.13 -21.59 -20.91
C GLY A 92 -37.47 -21.85 -22.38
N THR A 93 -36.48 -22.34 -23.12
CA THR A 93 -36.75 -23.28 -24.21
C THR A 93 -35.57 -24.23 -24.45
N ALA A 94 -35.93 -25.52 -24.49
CA ALA A 94 -35.38 -26.63 -25.26
C ALA A 94 -33.86 -26.95 -25.27
N ALA A 95 -33.54 -28.03 -24.54
CA ALA A 95 -32.94 -29.27 -25.04
C ALA A 95 -31.99 -29.21 -26.27
N ALA A 96 -30.71 -29.51 -26.03
CA ALA A 96 -29.79 -30.04 -27.04
C ALA A 96 -29.04 -31.26 -26.46
N PRO A 97 -28.90 -32.37 -27.20
CA PRO A 97 -28.35 -33.62 -26.69
C PRO A 97 -26.83 -33.55 -26.55
N LEU A 98 -26.34 -33.95 -25.38
CA LEU A 98 -24.92 -34.12 -25.07
C LEU A 98 -24.36 -35.32 -25.85
N ARG A 99 -23.55 -35.05 -26.87
CA ARG A 99 -22.64 -36.02 -27.45
C ARG A 99 -21.31 -35.96 -26.69
N ALA A 100 -21.02 -37.01 -25.92
CA ALA A 100 -19.73 -37.20 -25.25
C ALA A 100 -18.60 -37.48 -26.27
N PRO A 101 -17.38 -37.03 -25.96
CA PRO A 101 -16.20 -37.87 -26.16
C PRO A 101 -15.29 -37.98 -24.92
N PRO A 102 -14.38 -38.98 -24.89
CA PRO A 102 -13.89 -39.63 -23.68
C PRO A 102 -12.54 -39.13 -23.13
N ALA A 103 -12.39 -39.36 -21.82
CA ALA A 103 -11.18 -39.75 -21.09
C ALA A 103 -9.80 -39.24 -21.56
N ALA A 104 -9.18 -38.37 -20.75
CA ALA A 104 -7.74 -38.29 -20.62
C ALA A 104 -7.32 -37.97 -19.17
N ALA A 105 -6.31 -38.72 -18.72
CA ALA A 105 -5.82 -38.99 -17.37
C ALA A 105 -5.23 -37.79 -16.58
N PRO A 106 -5.00 -37.94 -15.25
CA PRO A 106 -4.52 -36.88 -14.37
C PRO A 106 -3.01 -36.61 -14.52
N ALA A 107 -2.66 -35.32 -14.63
CA ALA A 107 -1.28 -34.86 -14.51
C ALA A 107 -0.83 -34.94 -13.04
N LYS A 108 0.14 -35.83 -12.76
CA LYS A 108 0.83 -35.91 -11.48
C LYS A 108 1.80 -34.73 -11.35
N VAL A 109 1.65 -33.97 -10.26
CA VAL A 109 2.64 -33.02 -9.76
C VAL A 109 3.89 -33.82 -9.38
N ALA A 110 4.99 -33.59 -10.11
CA ALA A 110 6.30 -34.11 -9.75
C ALA A 110 7.10 -33.00 -9.07
N CYS A 111 7.28 -33.14 -7.75
CA CYS A 111 8.28 -32.41 -6.98
C CYS A 111 9.66 -32.70 -7.58
N ARG A 112 10.42 -31.66 -7.90
CA ARG A 112 11.80 -31.78 -8.38
C ARG A 112 12.72 -31.87 -7.15
N PRO A 113 13.47 -32.97 -6.93
CA PRO A 113 14.42 -33.02 -5.85
C PRO A 113 15.74 -32.34 -6.23
N GLU A 114 16.33 -31.79 -5.18
CA GLU A 114 17.66 -31.21 -5.02
C GLU A 114 18.77 -32.21 -5.36
N LEU A 115 19.77 -31.79 -6.14
CA LEU A 115 21.08 -32.45 -6.16
C LEU A 115 22.20 -31.49 -6.61
N ALA A 116 22.91 -30.99 -5.60
CA ALA A 116 24.35 -30.83 -5.47
C ALA A 116 25.21 -30.15 -6.56
N HIS A 117 25.99 -29.19 -6.05
CA HIS A 117 27.45 -29.04 -6.17
C HIS A 117 28.01 -27.91 -7.08
N LEU A 118 28.71 -27.00 -6.41
CA LEU A 118 29.61 -25.92 -6.87
C LEU A 118 30.88 -26.48 -7.56
N PRO A 119 31.65 -25.73 -8.38
CA PRO A 119 32.56 -24.66 -7.89
C PRO A 119 32.69 -23.39 -8.77
N SER A 120 33.06 -22.27 -8.13
CA SER A 120 33.69 -21.04 -8.69
C SER A 120 35.08 -21.38 -9.31
N PRO A 121 35.87 -20.48 -9.98
CA PRO A 121 35.93 -19.01 -9.88
C PRO A 121 36.22 -18.25 -11.21
N GLY A 122 36.30 -16.92 -11.17
CA GLY A 122 36.91 -16.15 -12.26
C GLY A 122 36.64 -14.64 -12.23
N ASN A 123 37.63 -13.87 -11.77
CA ASN A 123 37.71 -12.42 -11.89
C ASN A 123 37.49 -11.94 -13.34
N SER A 124 36.76 -10.84 -13.52
CA SER A 124 37.12 -9.87 -14.56
C SER A 124 36.72 -8.45 -14.15
N LEU A 125 37.76 -7.66 -13.89
CA LEU A 125 37.74 -6.21 -13.87
C LEU A 125 37.25 -5.70 -15.23
N GLY A 126 36.28 -4.78 -15.26
CA GLY A 126 35.78 -4.25 -16.52
C GLY A 126 34.81 -3.09 -16.35
N ASN A 127 35.33 -1.96 -15.85
CA ASN A 127 35.06 -0.61 -16.31
C ASN A 127 33.72 -0.34 -17.05
N CYS A 128 32.80 0.38 -16.40
CA CYS A 128 31.90 1.31 -17.08
C CYS A 128 32.23 2.72 -16.60
N ASN A 129 33.12 3.34 -17.36
CA ASN A 129 33.46 4.75 -17.31
C ASN A 129 32.22 5.64 -17.46
N GLN A 130 32.26 6.73 -16.71
CA GLN A 130 31.70 8.05 -17.04
C GLN A 130 30.20 8.21 -17.23
N VAL A 131 29.58 8.85 -16.23
CA VAL A 131 29.02 10.19 -16.46
C VAL A 131 29.45 11.09 -15.28
N SER A 132 30.43 11.96 -15.53
CA SER A 132 30.66 13.15 -14.72
C SER A 132 29.47 14.09 -14.87
N VAL A 133 28.93 14.55 -13.76
CA VAL A 133 28.27 15.85 -13.70
C VAL A 133 28.81 16.56 -12.47
N ASP A 134 29.90 17.30 -12.67
CA ASP A 134 30.35 18.34 -11.77
C ASP A 134 29.31 19.45 -11.72
N VAL A 135 28.62 19.60 -10.60
CA VAL A 135 28.08 20.89 -10.16
C VAL A 135 28.58 21.14 -8.75
N ALA A 136 29.80 21.69 -8.70
CA ALA A 136 30.26 22.46 -7.57
C ALA A 136 29.53 23.81 -7.58
N GLN A 137 28.77 24.11 -6.53
CA GLN A 137 28.50 25.46 -6.02
C GLN A 137 28.06 25.28 -4.56
N LYS A 138 29.03 25.30 -3.64
CA LYS A 138 29.56 26.47 -2.92
C LYS A 138 28.47 27.11 -2.05
N GLY A 139 28.66 26.95 -0.75
CA GLY A 139 27.72 27.34 0.28
C GLY A 139 27.45 28.85 0.36
N VAL A 140 26.30 29.15 0.94
CA VAL A 140 25.99 30.41 1.58
C VAL A 140 25.54 30.05 2.99
N VAL A 141 26.43 30.30 3.94
CA VAL A 141 26.09 30.54 5.33
C VAL A 141 25.36 31.87 5.36
N VAL A 142 24.11 31.88 5.80
CA VAL A 142 23.47 33.10 6.32
C VAL A 142 23.22 32.87 7.80
N ASP A 143 24.25 33.24 8.54
CA ASP A 143 24.13 33.69 9.91
C ASP A 143 23.33 35.00 9.90
N SER A 144 22.23 35.03 10.62
CA SER A 144 21.61 36.28 11.06
C SER A 144 20.96 36.00 12.41
N ALA A 145 21.82 36.05 13.41
CA ALA A 145 21.43 36.53 14.73
C ALA A 145 20.89 37.96 14.56
N ASP A 146 19.60 38.15 14.81
CA ASP A 146 19.06 39.47 15.08
C ASP A 146 18.93 39.63 16.59
N ALA A 147 19.82 40.49 17.10
CA ALA A 147 19.86 40.96 18.45
C ALA A 147 18.97 42.20 18.54
N GLU A 148 17.85 42.10 19.25
CA GLU A 148 17.12 43.27 19.73
C GLU A 148 17.46 43.50 21.21
N ALA A 149 18.05 44.66 21.48
CA ALA A 149 18.47 45.15 22.79
C ALA A 149 17.41 46.12 23.38
N PRO A 150 17.75 47.02 24.31
CA PRO A 150 17.38 47.00 25.73
C PRO A 150 16.30 48.03 26.11
N ALA A 151 15.67 47.90 27.29
CA ALA A 151 15.30 49.05 28.13
C ALA A 151 14.70 48.67 29.51
N SER A 152 15.31 49.27 30.54
CA SER A 152 14.79 49.75 31.84
C SER A 152 14.27 48.76 32.88
#